data_AF-A0A1B1ZX65-F1
#
_entry.id   AF-A0A1B1ZX65-F1
#
_cell.length_a   1.000
_cell.length_b   1.000
_cell.length_c   1.000
_cell.angle_alpha   90.00
_cell.angle_beta   90.00
_cell.angle_gamma   90.00
#
_symmetry.space_group_name_H-M   'P 1'
#
loop_
_entity.id
_entity.type
_entity.pdbx_description
1 polymer ?
#
loop_
_entity_poly.entity_id
_entity_poly.type
_entity_poly.pdbx_seq_one_letter_code
_entity_poly.pdbx_strand_id
1 'polypeptide(L)'
;MTGICIAQDPEADALLEREPLALLIGMLLDQQIQMEVAFRGPLKLHERLGGLDVRVIADHDPDGFATLATTPPAIHRYGGSMARRVQEMCRAIVDDWDGDPAAIWTRGEPDGREVLRRLWALPGYGEQKAKIFVALLGKQYGVTPQGWREAAGNYGEPDTRLSAADVVDARTLTEVRDTKKALKAAARERKAAASG
;
A
#
# COMPACT_ATOMS: atom_id res chain seq x y z
N MET A 1 9.58 -19.45 5.10
CA MET A 1 8.94 -18.12 5.07
C MET A 1 7.98 -18.14 3.90
N THR A 2 6.70 -17.93 4.13
CA THR A 2 5.73 -17.74 3.05
C THR A 2 5.90 -16.30 2.56
N GLY A 3 6.34 -16.12 1.32
CA GLY A 3 6.52 -14.79 0.72
C GLY A 3 5.21 -14.01 0.65
N ILE A 4 5.29 -12.74 0.24
CA ILE A 4 4.11 -11.89 0.04
C ILE A 4 3.12 -12.60 -0.91
N CYS A 5 1.82 -12.49 -0.64
CA CYS A 5 0.75 -13.14 -1.44
C CYS A 5 -0.44 -12.20 -1.66
N ILE A 6 -0.25 -10.88 -1.59
CA ILE A 6 -1.36 -9.92 -1.63
C ILE A 6 -1.90 -9.77 -3.06
N ALA A 7 -1.01 -9.77 -4.05
CA ALA A 7 -1.36 -9.61 -5.45
C ALA A 7 -1.98 -10.87 -6.05
N GLN A 8 -1.79 -12.04 -5.42
CA GLN A 8 -2.23 -13.34 -5.96
C GLN A 8 -1.67 -13.54 -7.38
N ASP A 9 -0.41 -13.15 -7.54
CA ASP A 9 0.34 -13.20 -8.79
C ASP A 9 1.81 -13.32 -8.41
N PRO A 10 2.47 -14.46 -8.70
CA PRO A 10 3.81 -14.73 -8.18
C PRO A 10 4.86 -13.67 -8.56
N GLU A 11 4.74 -13.06 -9.73
CA GLU A 11 5.70 -12.05 -10.19
C GLU A 11 5.48 -10.72 -9.50
N ALA A 12 4.22 -10.29 -9.37
CA ALA A 12 3.88 -9.08 -8.64
C ALA A 12 4.20 -9.23 -7.15
N ASP A 13 3.88 -10.39 -6.55
CA ASP A 13 4.17 -10.69 -5.15
C ASP A 13 5.68 -10.71 -4.87
N ALA A 14 6.49 -11.31 -5.75
CA ALA A 14 7.94 -11.27 -5.65
C ALA A 14 8.52 -9.86 -5.83
N LEU A 15 7.87 -8.99 -6.63
CA LEU A 15 8.27 -7.59 -6.76
C LEU A 15 7.95 -6.81 -5.48
N LEU A 16 6.76 -7.00 -4.91
CA LEU A 16 6.40 -6.38 -3.65
C LEU A 16 7.43 -6.72 -2.57
N GLU A 17 7.74 -8.01 -2.39
CA GLU A 17 8.66 -8.49 -1.35
C GLU A 17 10.05 -7.87 -1.40
N ARG A 18 10.62 -7.67 -2.61
CA ARG A 18 12.00 -7.16 -2.77
C ARG A 18 12.09 -5.65 -2.91
N GLU A 19 11.02 -4.97 -3.29
CA GLU A 19 11.07 -3.57 -3.73
C GLU A 19 10.17 -2.66 -2.87
N PRO A 20 10.75 -1.92 -1.91
CA PRO A 20 10.04 -0.98 -1.04
C PRO A 20 9.10 -0.01 -1.78
N LEU A 21 9.53 0.49 -2.95
CA LEU A 21 8.72 1.38 -3.76
C LEU A 21 7.48 0.69 -4.33
N ALA A 22 7.60 -0.58 -4.75
CA ALA A 22 6.47 -1.36 -5.24
C ALA A 22 5.42 -1.52 -4.14
N LEU A 23 5.84 -1.81 -2.91
CA LEU A 23 4.95 -1.95 -1.77
C LEU A 23 4.18 -0.65 -1.47
N LEU A 24 4.88 0.49 -1.47
CA LEU A 24 4.28 1.81 -1.26
C LEU A 24 3.28 2.17 -2.37
N ILE A 25 3.60 1.89 -3.63
CA ILE A 25 2.70 2.11 -4.77
C ILE A 25 1.46 1.21 -4.63
N GLY A 26 1.63 -0.08 -4.34
CA GLY A 26 0.52 -1.03 -4.19
C GLY A 26 -0.47 -0.58 -3.13
N MET A 27 0.02 -0.14 -1.97
CA MET A 27 -0.82 0.42 -0.91
C MET A 27 -1.46 1.76 -1.30
N LEU A 28 -0.75 2.63 -2.02
CA LEU A 28 -1.31 3.88 -2.53
C LEU A 28 -2.53 3.60 -3.44
N LEU A 29 -2.42 2.58 -4.30
CA LEU A 29 -3.45 2.14 -5.23
C LEU A 29 -4.61 1.37 -4.58
N ASP A 30 -4.49 0.86 -3.35
CA ASP A 30 -5.57 0.14 -2.64
C ASP A 30 -6.68 1.09 -2.17
N GLN A 31 -7.42 1.62 -3.14
CA GLN A 31 -8.56 2.47 -2.90
C GLN A 31 -9.63 2.27 -3.96
N GLN A 32 -10.82 1.92 -3.48
CA GLN A 32 -11.99 1.74 -4.33
C GLN A 32 -11.79 0.72 -5.49
N ILE A 33 -10.87 -0.24 -5.35
CA ILE A 33 -10.75 -1.44 -6.18
C ILE A 33 -10.53 -2.65 -5.26
N GLN A 34 -10.41 -3.85 -5.83
CA GLN A 34 -9.99 -5.01 -5.04
C GLN A 34 -8.49 -4.91 -4.72
N MET A 35 -8.09 -5.33 -3.53
CA MET A 35 -6.72 -5.11 -3.06
C MET A 35 -5.71 -5.84 -3.95
N GLU A 36 -5.96 -7.08 -4.34
CA GLU A 36 -5.05 -7.84 -5.18
C GLU A 36 -4.85 -7.18 -6.56
N VAL A 37 -5.88 -6.47 -7.08
CA VAL A 37 -5.75 -5.69 -8.31
C VAL A 37 -4.88 -4.46 -8.10
N ALA A 38 -5.00 -3.79 -6.94
CA ALA A 38 -4.14 -2.65 -6.58
C ALA A 38 -2.68 -3.06 -6.46
N PHE A 39 -2.42 -4.16 -5.78
CA PHE A 39 -1.08 -4.69 -5.53
C PHE A 39 -0.41 -5.33 -6.76
N ARG A 40 -1.16 -5.58 -7.85
CA ARG A 40 -0.59 -5.87 -9.20
C ARG A 40 -0.19 -4.60 -9.97
N GLY A 41 -0.67 -3.43 -9.57
CA GLY A 41 -0.38 -2.16 -10.23
C GLY A 41 1.11 -1.83 -10.36
N PRO A 42 1.95 -2.03 -9.32
CA PRO A 42 3.39 -1.80 -9.38
C PRO A 42 4.11 -2.61 -10.47
N LEU A 43 3.74 -3.87 -10.70
CA LEU A 43 4.36 -4.71 -11.73
C LEU A 43 4.18 -4.11 -13.13
N LYS A 44 2.98 -3.61 -13.44
CA LYS A 44 2.72 -2.95 -14.73
C LYS A 44 3.59 -1.72 -14.94
N LEU A 45 3.83 -0.93 -13.89
CA LEU A 45 4.74 0.22 -13.98
C LEU A 45 6.18 -0.24 -14.17
N HIS A 46 6.59 -1.27 -13.42
CA HIS A 46 7.91 -1.87 -13.52
C HIS A 46 8.21 -2.34 -14.96
N GLU A 47 7.30 -3.09 -15.57
CA GLU A 47 7.43 -3.57 -16.96
C GLU A 47 7.52 -2.42 -17.98
N ARG A 48 6.73 -1.37 -17.80
CA ARG A 48 6.65 -0.23 -18.74
C ARG A 48 7.85 0.70 -18.67
N LEU A 49 8.45 0.82 -17.49
CA LEU A 49 9.61 1.67 -17.22
C LEU A 49 10.94 0.89 -17.32
N GLY A 50 10.90 -0.43 -17.38
CA GLY A 50 12.10 -1.28 -17.32
C GLY A 50 12.71 -1.37 -15.91
N GLY A 51 11.92 -1.09 -14.88
CA GLY A 51 12.35 -0.96 -13.49
C GLY A 51 11.53 0.08 -12.72
N LEU A 52 11.51 0.00 -11.39
CA LEU A 52 10.94 1.06 -10.57
C LEU A 52 12.09 1.91 -10.01
N ASP A 53 12.18 3.17 -10.46
CA ASP A 53 13.09 4.16 -9.89
C ASP A 53 12.28 5.37 -9.45
N VAL A 54 12.43 5.76 -8.18
CA VAL A 54 11.64 6.83 -7.57
C VAL A 54 11.91 8.19 -8.21
N ARG A 55 13.15 8.47 -8.63
CA ARG A 55 13.54 9.71 -9.31
C ARG A 55 13.00 9.72 -10.73
N VAL A 56 13.14 8.60 -11.45
CA VAL A 56 12.56 8.45 -12.80
C VAL A 56 11.06 8.72 -12.77
N ILE A 57 10.32 8.14 -11.82
CA ILE A 57 8.87 8.35 -11.71
C ILE A 57 8.53 9.79 -11.32
N ALA A 58 9.26 10.36 -10.35
CA ALA A 58 9.03 11.72 -9.88
C ALA A 58 9.30 12.78 -10.97
N ASP A 59 10.33 12.59 -11.79
CA ASP A 59 10.76 13.51 -12.85
C ASP A 59 10.12 13.21 -14.22
N HIS A 60 9.36 12.12 -14.35
CA HIS A 60 8.70 11.76 -15.60
C HIS A 60 7.71 12.86 -16.03
N ASP A 61 7.62 13.14 -17.33
CA ASP A 61 6.57 13.99 -17.90
C ASP A 61 5.18 13.51 -17.43
N PRO A 62 4.34 14.38 -16.83
CA PRO A 62 3.07 13.96 -16.23
C PRO A 62 2.09 13.32 -17.21
N ASP A 63 2.00 13.82 -18.44
CA ASP A 63 1.09 13.28 -19.46
C ASP A 63 1.62 11.95 -20.01
N GLY A 64 2.93 11.84 -20.21
CA GLY A 64 3.62 10.59 -20.50
C GLY A 64 3.40 9.55 -19.41
N PHE A 65 3.56 9.91 -18.14
CA PHE A 65 3.37 8.97 -17.04
C PHE A 65 1.91 8.57 -16.86
N ALA A 66 0.97 9.51 -17.05
CA ALA A 66 -0.46 9.20 -17.09
C ALA A 66 -0.80 8.24 -18.23
N THR A 67 -0.16 8.37 -19.39
CA THR A 67 -0.28 7.43 -20.51
C THR A 67 0.20 6.05 -20.09
N LEU A 68 1.42 5.95 -19.53
CA LEU A 68 1.95 4.68 -19.02
C LEU A 68 1.02 4.05 -17.98
N ALA A 69 0.43 4.83 -17.07
CA ALA A 69 -0.48 4.32 -16.05
C ALA A 69 -1.84 3.85 -16.60
N THR A 70 -2.29 4.43 -17.71
CA THR A 70 -3.60 4.17 -18.31
C THR A 70 -3.58 3.19 -19.48
N THR A 71 -2.40 2.87 -20.04
CA THR A 71 -2.23 1.83 -21.06
C THR A 71 -2.91 0.53 -20.59
N PRO A 72 -3.88 -0.01 -21.36
CA PRO A 72 -4.53 -1.27 -21.02
C PRO A 72 -3.54 -2.46 -20.98
N PRO A 73 -3.62 -3.33 -19.96
CA PRO A 73 -4.45 -3.21 -18.76
C PRO A 73 -3.92 -2.10 -17.83
N ALA A 74 -4.76 -1.11 -17.48
CA ALA A 74 -4.35 0.03 -16.67
C ALA A 74 -3.95 -0.38 -15.24
N ILE A 75 -3.15 0.45 -14.55
CA ILE A 75 -2.74 0.20 -13.15
C ILE A 75 -3.92 0.34 -12.18
N HIS A 76 -4.93 1.13 -12.56
CA HIS A 76 -6.11 1.41 -11.75
C HIS A 76 -7.28 1.84 -12.65
N ARG A 77 -8.52 1.65 -12.19
CA ARG A 77 -9.73 2.18 -12.88
C ARG A 77 -9.82 3.72 -12.92
N TYR A 78 -8.92 4.40 -12.21
CA TYR A 78 -8.76 5.86 -12.17
C TYR A 78 -7.32 6.21 -12.56
N GLY A 79 -6.79 5.57 -13.60
CA GLY A 79 -5.37 5.54 -13.93
C GLY A 79 -4.70 6.91 -13.94
N GLY A 80 -5.26 7.90 -14.64
CA GLY A 80 -4.66 9.25 -14.70
C GLY A 80 -4.60 9.97 -13.35
N SER A 81 -5.62 9.82 -12.49
CA SER A 81 -5.57 10.41 -11.14
C SER A 81 -4.60 9.65 -10.24
N MET A 82 -4.51 8.33 -10.37
CA MET A 82 -3.55 7.54 -9.59
C MET A 82 -2.11 7.79 -10.05
N ALA A 83 -1.90 8.03 -11.34
CA ALA A 83 -0.59 8.38 -11.89
C ALA A 83 -0.02 9.62 -11.20
N ARG A 84 -0.81 10.72 -11.15
CA ARG A 84 -0.40 11.94 -10.45
C ARG A 84 -0.05 11.69 -8.98
N ARG A 85 -0.88 10.93 -8.25
CA ARG A 85 -0.62 10.60 -6.85
C ARG A 85 0.65 9.77 -6.64
N VAL A 86 0.93 8.84 -7.56
CA VAL A 86 2.18 8.08 -7.54
C VAL A 86 3.38 9.01 -7.76
N GLN A 87 3.31 9.94 -8.70
CA GLN A 87 4.39 10.93 -8.90
C GLN A 87 4.55 11.86 -7.70
N GLU A 88 3.46 12.36 -7.11
CA GLU A 88 3.49 13.19 -5.89
C GLU A 88 4.16 12.45 -4.73
N MET A 89 3.81 11.18 -4.51
CA MET A 89 4.45 10.34 -3.50
C MET A 89 5.94 10.14 -3.80
N CYS A 90 6.30 9.83 -5.06
CA CYS A 90 7.70 9.66 -5.44
C CYS A 90 8.51 10.96 -5.27
N ARG A 91 7.93 12.11 -5.60
CA ARG A 91 8.55 13.42 -5.36
C ARG A 91 8.84 13.63 -3.87
N ALA A 92 7.86 13.38 -2.99
CA ALA A 92 8.07 13.47 -1.55
C ALA A 92 9.18 12.52 -1.05
N ILE A 93 9.28 11.32 -1.61
CA ILE A 93 10.37 10.38 -1.27
C ILE A 93 11.73 10.91 -1.76
N VAL A 94 11.79 11.53 -2.94
CA VAL A 94 13.02 12.16 -3.43
C VAL A 94 13.45 13.31 -2.51
N ASP A 95 12.51 14.19 -2.19
CA ASP A 95 12.79 15.45 -1.48
C ASP A 95 13.07 15.22 0.01
N ASP A 96 12.29 14.37 0.67
CA ASP A 96 12.34 14.20 2.14
C ASP A 96 13.16 12.98 2.58
N TRP A 97 13.37 12.00 1.68
CA TRP A 97 14.00 10.72 1.98
C TRP A 97 15.20 10.39 1.08
N ASP A 98 15.72 11.39 0.36
CA ASP A 98 16.85 11.26 -0.56
C ASP A 98 16.64 10.17 -1.62
N GLY A 99 15.39 9.93 -2.00
CA GLY A 99 15.01 8.90 -2.96
C GLY A 99 15.18 7.47 -2.45
N ASP A 100 15.22 7.24 -1.14
CA ASP A 100 15.18 5.91 -0.53
C ASP A 100 13.79 5.66 0.09
N PRO A 101 12.93 4.83 -0.54
CA PRO A 101 11.62 4.53 0.01
C PRO A 101 11.67 3.74 1.33
N ALA A 102 12.71 2.93 1.57
CA ALA A 102 12.82 2.16 2.82
C ALA A 102 13.23 3.03 4.01
N ALA A 103 13.93 4.14 3.75
CA ALA A 103 14.34 5.10 4.78
C ALA A 103 13.17 5.60 5.65
N ILE A 104 11.95 5.58 5.11
CA ILE A 104 10.71 5.92 5.82
C ILE A 104 10.58 5.11 7.12
N TRP A 105 10.92 3.82 7.11
CA TRP A 105 10.83 2.96 8.29
C TRP A 105 12.18 2.49 8.85
N THR A 106 13.31 2.79 8.20
CA THR A 106 14.65 2.38 8.67
C THR A 106 15.51 3.53 9.19
N ARG A 107 15.36 4.75 8.67
CA ARG A 107 16.26 5.87 8.97
C ARG A 107 16.10 6.34 10.41
N GLY A 108 17.21 6.28 11.16
CA GLY A 108 17.30 6.79 12.53
C GLY A 108 16.61 5.91 13.57
N GLU A 109 16.48 4.60 13.32
CA GLU A 109 15.90 3.62 14.25
C GLU A 109 14.55 4.07 14.84
N PRO A 110 13.55 4.38 13.99
CA PRO A 110 12.30 4.97 14.44
C PRO A 110 11.49 3.97 15.29
N ASP A 111 10.69 4.49 16.21
CA ASP A 111 9.64 3.70 16.85
C ASP A 111 8.40 3.58 15.93
N GLY A 112 7.44 2.74 16.30
CA GLY A 112 6.23 2.51 15.52
C GLY A 112 5.39 3.78 15.30
N ARG A 113 5.40 4.71 16.26
CA ARG A 113 4.66 5.98 16.16
C ARG A 113 5.29 6.89 15.11
N GLU A 114 6.61 6.94 15.08
CA GLU A 114 7.37 7.72 14.11
C GLU A 114 7.23 7.13 12.70
N VAL A 115 7.28 5.79 12.56
CA VAL A 115 6.98 5.14 11.27
C VAL A 115 5.57 5.48 10.80
N LEU A 116 4.56 5.41 11.69
CA LEU A 116 3.19 5.81 11.35
C LEU A 116 3.11 7.27 10.90
N ARG A 117 3.76 8.19 11.63
CA ARG A 117 3.78 9.62 11.32
C ARG A 117 4.36 9.88 9.93
N ARG A 118 5.49 9.22 9.60
CA ARG A 118 6.16 9.35 8.31
C ARG A 118 5.31 8.81 7.16
N LEU A 119 4.71 7.64 7.33
CA LEU A 119 3.79 7.05 6.34
C LEU A 119 2.55 7.92 6.12
N TRP A 120 2.00 8.50 7.18
CA TRP A 120 0.84 9.39 7.08
C TRP A 120 1.16 10.71 6.38
N ALA A 121 2.40 11.19 6.45
CA ALA A 121 2.83 12.41 5.77
C ALA A 121 2.98 12.24 4.24
N LEU A 122 3.04 10.99 3.74
CA LEU A 122 3.18 10.75 2.30
C LEU A 122 1.92 11.18 1.52
N PRO A 123 2.08 11.85 0.36
CA PRO A 123 0.98 12.10 -0.56
C PRO A 123 0.21 10.82 -0.91
N GLY A 124 -1.12 10.86 -0.81
CA GLY A 124 -1.99 9.70 -1.06
C GLY A 124 -2.15 8.73 0.12
N TYR A 125 -1.50 8.98 1.26
CA TYR A 125 -1.68 8.23 2.50
C TYR A 125 -2.59 8.96 3.48
N GLY A 126 -3.68 8.30 3.85
CA GLY A 126 -4.51 8.70 5.00
C GLY A 126 -4.20 7.84 6.22
N GLU A 127 -4.69 8.25 7.39
CA GLU A 127 -4.44 7.58 8.67
C GLU A 127 -4.66 6.06 8.61
N GLN A 128 -5.80 5.62 8.06
CA GLN A 128 -6.10 4.19 7.96
C GLN A 128 -5.06 3.43 7.12
N LYS A 129 -4.64 3.99 5.98
CA LYS A 129 -3.66 3.37 5.09
C LYS A 129 -2.30 3.29 5.75
N ALA A 130 -1.89 4.35 6.44
CA ALA A 130 -0.65 4.38 7.21
C ALA A 130 -0.64 3.30 8.30
N LYS A 131 -1.74 3.15 9.06
CA LYS A 131 -1.86 2.08 10.09
C LYS A 131 -1.81 0.67 9.49
N ILE A 132 -2.50 0.44 8.36
CA ILE A 132 -2.44 -0.85 7.65
C ILE A 132 -1.01 -1.12 7.17
N PHE A 133 -0.31 -0.10 6.68
CA PHE A 133 1.07 -0.27 6.20
C PHE A 133 2.04 -0.58 7.34
N VAL A 134 1.91 0.06 8.51
CA VAL A 134 2.66 -0.32 9.72
C VAL A 134 2.40 -1.78 10.11
N ALA A 135 1.13 -2.21 10.06
CA ALA A 135 0.79 -3.61 10.31
C ALA A 135 1.42 -4.56 9.28
N LEU A 136 1.42 -4.19 8.00
CA LEU A 136 2.02 -4.98 6.92
C LEU A 136 3.53 -5.13 7.11
N LEU A 137 4.20 -4.03 7.47
CA LEU A 137 5.62 -4.02 7.80
C LEU A 137 5.94 -4.99 8.95
N GLY A 138 5.19 -4.92 10.06
CA GLY A 138 5.42 -5.77 11.22
C GLY A 138 5.03 -7.24 11.01
N LYS A 139 3.91 -7.51 10.34
CA LYS A 139 3.37 -8.87 10.17
C LYS A 139 4.06 -9.66 9.06
N GLN A 140 4.47 -9.00 7.97
CA GLN A 140 4.96 -9.70 6.78
C GLN A 140 6.40 -9.35 6.39
N TYR A 141 6.91 -8.17 6.75
CA TYR A 141 8.29 -7.74 6.41
C TYR A 141 9.29 -7.89 7.55
N GLY A 142 8.86 -8.31 8.74
CA GLY A 142 9.72 -8.40 9.92
C GLY A 142 10.21 -7.05 10.46
N VAL A 143 9.68 -5.93 9.95
CA VAL A 143 10.00 -4.57 10.40
C VAL A 143 9.18 -4.29 11.67
N THR A 144 9.82 -4.50 12.82
CA THR A 144 9.14 -4.54 14.13
C THR A 144 9.68 -3.49 15.12
N PRO A 145 9.65 -2.18 14.77
CA PRO A 145 10.11 -1.15 15.68
C PRO A 145 9.27 -1.12 16.97
N GLN A 146 9.84 -0.62 18.06
CA GLN A 146 9.13 -0.57 19.35
C GLN A 146 7.77 0.12 19.20
N GLY A 147 6.71 -0.50 19.71
CA GLY A 147 5.37 0.09 19.68
C GLY A 147 4.63 0.02 18.33
N TRP A 148 5.10 -0.78 17.36
CA TRP A 148 4.48 -0.86 16.03
C TRP A 148 3.04 -1.38 16.04
N ARG A 149 2.69 -2.28 16.95
CA ARG A 149 1.32 -2.83 17.04
C ARG A 149 0.34 -1.76 17.51
N GLU A 150 0.73 -1.03 18.55
CA GLU A 150 -0.03 0.09 19.10
C GLU A 150 -0.21 1.20 18.06
N ALA A 151 0.84 1.50 17.29
CA ALA A 151 0.77 2.46 16.19
C ALA A 151 -0.18 1.99 15.08
N ALA A 152 -0.19 0.69 14.75
CA ALA A 152 -1.12 0.11 13.79
C ALA A 152 -2.57 0.01 14.30
N GLY A 153 -2.81 0.19 15.60
CA GLY A 153 -4.12 0.02 16.23
C GLY A 153 -4.69 -1.38 15.99
N ASN A 154 -5.99 -1.50 15.68
CA ASN A 154 -6.65 -2.79 15.42
C ASN A 154 -5.97 -3.63 14.33
N TYR A 155 -5.21 -3.01 13.41
CA TYR A 155 -4.49 -3.73 12.37
C TYR A 155 -3.22 -4.42 12.89
N GLY A 156 -2.69 -4.00 14.04
CA GLY A 156 -1.51 -4.58 14.69
C GLY A 156 -1.82 -5.82 15.54
N GLU A 157 -3.09 -6.06 15.86
CA GLU A 157 -3.52 -7.20 16.67
C GLU A 157 -3.18 -8.53 15.99
N PRO A 158 -2.83 -9.58 16.77
CA PRO A 158 -2.59 -10.91 16.23
C PRO A 158 -3.88 -11.53 15.68
N ASP A 159 -3.73 -12.47 14.75
CA ASP A 159 -4.81 -13.30 14.23
C ASP A 159 -6.03 -12.57 13.63
N THR A 160 -5.84 -11.32 13.19
CA THR A 160 -6.88 -10.53 12.51
C THR A 160 -7.05 -10.88 11.03
N ARG A 161 -8.19 -10.48 10.45
CA ARG A 161 -8.50 -10.54 9.00
C ARG A 161 -9.06 -9.21 8.49
N LEU A 162 -8.39 -8.11 8.81
CA LEU A 162 -8.92 -6.76 8.61
C LEU A 162 -8.38 -6.09 7.35
N SER A 163 -7.20 -6.47 6.87
CA SER A 163 -6.47 -5.68 5.89
C SER A 163 -5.50 -6.51 5.02
N ALA A 164 -4.82 -5.83 4.09
CA ALA A 164 -3.77 -6.44 3.28
C ALA A 164 -2.63 -7.03 4.13
N ALA A 165 -2.38 -6.47 5.32
CA ALA A 165 -1.40 -7.00 6.28
C ALA A 165 -1.72 -8.42 6.77
N ASP A 166 -2.97 -8.86 6.61
CA ASP A 166 -3.45 -10.17 7.06
C ASP A 166 -3.55 -11.19 5.91
N VAL A 167 -3.19 -10.81 4.68
CA VAL A 167 -3.24 -11.70 3.50
C VAL A 167 -1.88 -12.37 3.32
N VAL A 168 -1.81 -13.66 3.63
CA VAL A 168 -0.58 -14.48 3.53
C VAL A 168 -0.75 -15.67 2.59
N ASP A 169 -1.96 -15.93 2.11
CA ASP A 169 -2.32 -16.96 1.14
C ASP A 169 -3.71 -16.66 0.53
N ALA A 170 -4.18 -17.50 -0.39
CA ALA A 170 -5.50 -17.36 -1.02
C ALA A 170 -6.67 -17.50 -0.03
N ARG A 171 -6.50 -18.29 1.03
CA ARG A 171 -7.54 -18.50 2.06
C ARG A 171 -7.76 -17.23 2.86
N THR A 172 -6.69 -16.67 3.40
CA THR A 172 -6.69 -15.42 4.17
C THR A 172 -7.13 -14.23 3.33
N LEU A 173 -6.83 -14.18 2.02
CA LEU A 173 -7.44 -13.19 1.12
C LEU A 173 -8.98 -13.25 1.14
N THR A 174 -9.53 -14.46 1.07
CA THR A 174 -10.98 -14.68 1.08
C THR A 174 -11.58 -14.25 2.43
N GLU A 175 -10.96 -14.65 3.53
CA GLU A 175 -11.35 -14.26 4.89
C GLU A 175 -11.32 -12.74 5.11
N VAL A 176 -10.31 -12.04 4.59
CA VAL A 176 -10.21 -10.58 4.65
C VAL A 176 -11.31 -9.91 3.82
N ARG A 177 -11.63 -10.43 2.63
CA ARG A 177 -12.73 -9.90 1.81
C ARG A 177 -14.07 -10.03 2.51
N ASP A 178 -14.34 -11.19 3.10
CA ASP A 178 -15.57 -11.45 3.83
C ASP A 178 -15.69 -10.54 5.05
N THR A 179 -14.61 -10.36 5.80
CA THR A 179 -14.54 -9.44 6.93
C THR A 179 -14.79 -7.99 6.50
N LYS A 180 -14.13 -7.51 5.43
CA LYS A 180 -14.36 -6.16 4.87
C LYS A 180 -15.80 -5.97 4.41
N LYS A 181 -16.43 -7.00 3.84
CA LYS A 181 -17.85 -6.97 3.42
C LYS A 181 -18.78 -6.87 4.63
N ALA A 182 -18.56 -7.67 5.66
CA ALA A 182 -19.33 -7.64 6.90
C ALA A 182 -19.23 -6.29 7.62
N LEU A 183 -18.02 -5.74 7.76
CA LEU A 183 -17.80 -4.43 8.39
C LEU A 183 -18.50 -3.29 7.63
N LYS A 184 -18.48 -3.33 6.29
CA LYS A 184 -19.21 -2.35 5.46
C LYS A 184 -20.72 -2.47 5.61
N ALA A 185 -21.26 -3.69 5.68
CA ALA A 185 -22.68 -3.92 5.92
C ALA A 185 -23.10 -3.36 7.29
N ALA A 186 -22.39 -3.72 8.36
CA ALA A 186 -22.66 -3.24 9.71
C ALA A 186 -22.53 -1.70 9.83
N ALA A 187 -21.59 -1.08 9.11
CA ALA A 187 -21.46 0.38 9.08
C ALA A 187 -22.66 1.06 8.38
N ARG A 188 -23.19 0.46 7.31
CA ARG A 188 -24.40 0.95 6.63
C ARG A 188 -25.63 0.84 7.52
N GLU A 189 -25.79 -0.28 8.23
CA GLU A 189 -26.88 -0.50 9.20
C GLU A 189 -26.82 0.52 10.34
N ARG A 190 -25.65 0.74 10.95
CA ARG A 190 -25.47 1.77 11.98
C ARG A 190 -25.81 3.18 11.47
N LYS A 191 -25.40 3.50 10.24
CA LYS A 191 -25.73 4.80 9.62
C LYS A 191 -27.23 4.94 9.40
N ALA A 192 -27.90 3.89 8.92
CA ALA A 192 -29.34 3.89 8.71
C ALA A 192 -30.11 4.06 10.03
N ALA A 193 -29.69 3.35 11.09
CA ALA A 193 -30.28 3.44 12.42
C ALA A 193 -30.06 4.80 13.11
N ALA A 194 -28.98 5.52 12.78
CA ALA A 194 -28.72 6.86 13.30
C ALA A 194 -29.45 7.97 12.51
N SER A 195 -30.04 7.65 11.37
CA SER A 195 -30.74 8.61 10.49
C SER A 195 -32.26 8.46 10.47
N GLY A 196 -32.81 7.48 11.19
CA GLY A 196 -34.24 7.27 11.39
C GLY A 196 -34.61 7.52 12.85
#